data_AF-A0A939VB34-F1
#
_entry.id   AF-A0A939VB34-F1
#
_cell.length_a   1.000
_cell.length_b   1.000
_cell.length_c   1.000
_cell.angle_alpha   90.00
_cell.angle_beta   90.00
_cell.angle_gamma   90.00
#
_symmetry.space_group_name_H-M   'P 1'
#
loop_
_entity.id
_entity.type
_entity.pdbx_description
1 polymer ?
#
loop_
_entity_poly.entity_id
_entity_poly.type
_entity_poly.pdbx_seq_one_letter_code
_entity_poly.pdbx_strand_id
1 'polypeptide(L)'
;QEYLRRNLLKVQTLQRGFAWLDTGTHDSLTEASNFIEVVEKRQGLKVACLEEIAFYNGWINKEDLERLALPMKNNGYGQYLLSLIK
;
A
#
# COMPACT_ATOMS: atom_id res chain seq x y z
N GLN A 1 11.22 21.81 16.32
CA GLN A 1 12.15 22.87 15.89
C GLN A 1 13.63 22.50 16.09
N GLU A 2 13.97 21.49 16.90
CA GLU A 2 15.38 21.15 17.18
C GLU A 2 16.21 20.77 15.95
N TYR A 3 15.68 19.93 15.06
CA TYR A 3 16.36 19.57 13.81
C TYR A 3 16.64 20.78 12.92
N LEU A 4 15.72 21.75 12.87
CA LEU A 4 15.92 23.00 12.14
C LEU A 4 17.02 23.85 12.81
N ARG A 5 16.99 24.00 14.14
CA ARG A 5 18.03 24.74 14.89
C ARG A 5 19.43 24.15 14.71
N ARG A 6 19.52 22.82 14.59
CA ARG A 6 20.78 22.10 14.34
C ARG A 6 21.19 22.03 12.86
N ASN A 7 20.43 22.64 11.93
CA ASN A 7 20.62 22.48 10.49
C ASN A 7 20.63 21.01 10.00
N LEU A 8 19.93 20.13 10.72
CA LEU A 8 19.77 18.72 10.38
C LEU A 8 18.42 18.41 9.72
N LEU A 9 17.53 19.40 9.61
CA LEU A 9 16.25 19.24 8.92
C LEU A 9 16.46 19.14 7.42
N LYS A 10 15.94 18.07 6.82
CA LYS A 10 15.84 17.91 5.36
C LYS A 10 14.37 17.90 4.96
N VAL A 11 14.06 18.51 3.81
CA VAL A 11 12.71 18.54 3.25
C VAL A 11 12.71 17.92 1.86
N GLN A 12 11.71 17.08 1.58
CA GLN A 12 11.45 16.52 0.26
C GLN A 12 10.08 17.02 -0.21
N THR A 13 10.04 17.69 -1.35
CA THR A 13 8.78 18.17 -1.92
C THR A 13 8.06 17.06 -2.67
N LEU A 14 6.80 16.81 -2.31
CA LEU A 14 5.90 15.97 -3.10
C LEU A 14 5.29 16.83 -4.21
N GLN A 15 5.79 16.64 -5.43
CA GLN A 15 5.36 17.40 -6.61
C GLN A 15 3.96 16.97 -7.07
N ARG A 16 3.39 17.69 -8.05
CA ARG A 16 2.14 17.30 -8.70
C ARG A 16 2.20 15.86 -9.20
N GLY A 17 1.15 15.08 -8.94
CA GLY A 17 1.05 13.66 -9.28
C GLY A 17 1.10 12.75 -8.05
N PHE A 18 1.59 13.23 -6.92
CA PHE A 18 1.43 12.56 -5.63
C PHE A 18 0.04 12.78 -5.05
N ALA A 19 -0.49 11.75 -4.40
CA ALA A 19 -1.68 11.85 -3.56
C ALA A 19 -1.26 11.76 -2.08
N TRP A 20 -1.64 12.76 -1.28
CA TRP A 20 -1.52 12.74 0.16
C TRP A 20 -2.93 12.86 0.74
N LEU A 21 -3.41 11.78 1.35
CA LEU A 21 -4.79 11.63 1.80
C LEU A 21 -4.85 11.87 3.32
N ASP A 22 -5.84 12.64 3.76
CA ASP A 22 -6.11 12.88 5.17
C ASP A 22 -7.27 12.01 5.65
N THR A 23 -7.15 11.42 6.84
CA THR A 23 -8.18 10.59 7.47
C THR A 23 -8.68 11.19 8.79
N GLY A 24 -8.39 12.48 9.03
CA GLY A 24 -8.75 13.19 10.26
C GLY A 24 -10.24 13.51 10.44
N THR A 25 -11.06 13.41 9.40
CA THR A 25 -12.52 13.61 9.46
C THR A 25 -13.28 12.48 8.76
N HIS A 26 -14.58 12.35 9.04
CA HIS A 26 -15.43 11.36 8.36
C HIS A 26 -15.45 11.56 6.84
N ASP A 27 -15.53 12.82 6.40
CA ASP A 27 -15.54 13.15 4.97
C ASP A 27 -14.19 12.81 4.33
N SER A 28 -13.08 13.24 4.94
CA SER A 28 -11.74 12.99 4.40
C SER A 28 -11.38 11.50 4.37
N LEU A 29 -11.81 10.73 5.38
CA LEU A 29 -11.66 9.27 5.39
C LEU A 29 -12.45 8.61 4.26
N THR A 30 -13.66 9.08 3.98
CA THR A 30 -14.49 8.57 2.88
C THR A 30 -13.83 8.87 1.53
N GLU A 31 -13.33 10.09 1.34
CA GLU A 31 -12.58 10.47 0.14
C GLU A 31 -11.32 9.61 -0.06
N ALA A 32 -10.56 9.38 1.01
CA ALA A 32 -9.37 8.52 0.97
C ALA A 32 -9.73 7.08 0.56
N SER A 33 -10.82 6.55 1.11
CA SER A 33 -11.30 5.18 0.80
C SER A 33 -11.70 5.06 -0.67
N ASN A 34 -12.46 6.03 -1.17
CA ASN A 34 -12.86 6.08 -2.58
C ASN A 34 -11.66 6.22 -3.51
N PHE A 35 -10.66 7.02 -3.15
CA PHE A 35 -9.44 7.17 -3.93
C PHE A 35 -8.70 5.84 -4.10
N ILE A 36 -8.49 5.11 -3.00
CA ILE A 36 -7.83 3.80 -3.03
C ILE A 36 -8.63 2.80 -3.86
N GLU A 37 -9.95 2.73 -3.67
CA GLU A 37 -10.81 1.81 -4.43
C GLU A 37 -10.70 2.04 -5.95
N VAL A 38 -10.72 3.30 -6.39
CA VAL A 38 -10.62 3.65 -7.82
C VAL A 38 -9.25 3.29 -8.39
N VAL A 39 -8.17 3.54 -7.64
CA VAL A 39 -6.81 3.19 -8.07
C VAL A 39 -6.66 1.68 -8.22
N GLU A 40 -7.05 0.90 -7.22
CA GLU A 40 -6.94 -0.56 -7.26
C GLU A 40 -7.75 -1.18 -8.41
N LYS A 41 -9.00 -0.73 -8.61
CA LYS A 41 -9.85 -1.26 -9.69
C LYS A 41 -9.32 -0.97 -11.09
N ARG A 42 -8.64 0.16 -11.28
CA ARG A 42 -8.15 0.57 -12.61
C ARG A 42 -6.77 0.01 -12.94
N GLN A 43 -5.90 -0.12 -11.93
CA GLN A 43 -4.52 -0.59 -12.16
C GLN A 43 -4.38 -2.10 -11.94
N GLY A 44 -5.31 -2.75 -11.25
CA GLY A 44 -5.25 -4.17 -10.94
C GLY A 44 -4.20 -4.53 -9.87
N LEU A 45 -3.54 -3.53 -9.28
CA LEU A 45 -2.58 -3.65 -8.20
C LEU A 45 -3.20 -3.18 -6.89
N LYS A 46 -2.74 -3.73 -5.77
CA LYS A 46 -3.19 -3.30 -4.44
C LYS A 46 -2.27 -2.25 -3.84
N VAL A 47 -2.85 -1.25 -3.19
CA VAL A 47 -2.07 -0.22 -2.50
C VAL A 47 -1.79 -0.72 -1.08
N ALA A 48 -0.53 -0.67 -0.66
CA ALA A 48 -0.09 -1.11 0.67
C ALA A 48 -0.40 -2.59 1.01
N CYS A 49 -0.37 -3.49 0.03
CA CYS A 49 -0.38 -4.93 0.27
C CYS A 49 0.96 -5.37 0.90
N LEU A 50 0.93 -5.74 2.19
CA LEU A 50 2.15 -6.01 2.96
C LEU A 50 2.87 -7.28 2.49
N GLU A 51 2.13 -8.32 2.12
CA GLU A 51 2.67 -9.58 1.64
C GLU A 51 3.35 -9.41 0.29
N GLU A 52 2.78 -8.61 -0.62
CA GLU A 52 3.39 -8.25 -1.89
C GLU A 52 4.70 -7.47 -1.68
N ILE A 53 4.68 -6.46 -0.82
CA ILE A 53 5.88 -5.67 -0.48
C ILE A 53 6.96 -6.57 0.11
N ALA A 54 6.59 -7.46 1.04
CA ALA A 54 7.52 -8.40 1.66
C ALA A 54 8.12 -9.38 0.64
N PHE A 55 7.29 -9.88 -0.29
CA PHE A 55 7.72 -10.79 -1.35
C PHE A 55 8.70 -10.12 -2.31
N TYR A 56 8.37 -8.93 -2.83
CA TYR A 56 9.27 -8.21 -3.75
C TYR A 56 10.55 -7.69 -3.09
N ASN A 57 10.54 -7.43 -1.78
CA ASN A 57 11.76 -7.13 -1.02
C ASN A 57 12.55 -8.38 -0.60
N GLY A 58 12.06 -9.59 -0.91
CA GLY A 58 12.72 -10.85 -0.56
C GLY A 58 12.69 -11.19 0.93
N TRP A 59 11.78 -10.62 1.70
CA TRP A 59 11.59 -10.92 3.13
C TRP A 59 10.84 -12.25 3.34
N ILE A 60 10.01 -12.63 2.37
CA ILE A 60 9.30 -13.91 2.33
C ILE A 60 9.49 -14.55 0.96
N ASN A 61 9.46 -15.88 0.88
CA ASN A 61 9.55 -16.62 -0.37
C ASN A 61 8.17 -16.93 -0.95
N LYS A 62 8.15 -17.63 -2.09
CA LYS A 62 6.92 -18.00 -2.80
C LYS A 62 6.03 -18.91 -1.94
N GLU A 63 6.63 -19.84 -1.20
CA GLU A 63 5.92 -20.80 -0.34
C GLU A 63 5.26 -20.10 0.85
N ASP A 64 5.92 -19.11 1.44
CA ASP A 64 5.36 -18.26 2.49
C ASP A 64 4.18 -17.45 1.97
N LEU A 65 4.32 -16.84 0.79
CA LEU A 65 3.25 -16.06 0.16
C LEU A 65 2.04 -16.93 -0.18
N GLU A 66 2.26 -18.13 -0.73
CA GLU A 66 1.18 -19.10 -0.99
C GLU A 66 0.46 -19.50 0.30
N ARG A 67 1.21 -19.82 1.36
CA ARG A 67 0.64 -20.17 2.67
C ARG A 67 -0.24 -19.05 3.24
N LEU A 68 0.16 -17.78 3.08
CA LEU A 68 -0.61 -16.62 3.51
C LEU A 68 -1.86 -16.41 2.64
N ALA A 69 -1.77 -16.67 1.34
CA ALA A 69 -2.85 -16.47 0.40
C ALA A 69 -3.96 -17.54 0.50
N LEU A 70 -3.61 -18.80 0.79
CA LEU A 70 -4.53 -19.94 0.80
C LEU A 70 -5.76 -19.78 1.72
N PRO A 71 -5.64 -19.31 2.98
CA PRO A 71 -6.79 -19.05 3.85
C PRO A 71 -7.76 -18.00 3.28
N MET A 72 -7.25 -17.08 2.45
CA MET A 72 -7.99 -15.96 1.88
C MET A 72 -8.42 -16.20 0.43
N LYS A 73 -8.17 -17.39 -0.15
CA LYS A 73 -8.39 -17.69 -1.58
C LYS A 73 -9.81 -17.40 -2.09
N ASN A 74 -10.78 -17.34 -1.19
CA ASN A 74 -12.19 -17.11 -1.50
C ASN A 74 -12.55 -15.61 -1.62
N ASN A 75 -11.65 -14.69 -1.26
CA ASN A 75 -11.84 -13.25 -1.41
C ASN A 75 -10.86 -12.64 -2.42
N GLY A 76 -11.13 -11.41 -2.85
CA GLY A 76 -10.31 -10.72 -3.85
C GLY A 76 -8.86 -10.47 -3.41
N TYR A 77 -8.59 -10.42 -2.10
CA TYR A 77 -7.24 -10.24 -1.56
C TYR A 77 -6.40 -11.52 -1.73
N GLY A 78 -6.91 -12.68 -1.31
CA GLY A 78 -6.20 -13.95 -1.50
C GLY A 78 -6.05 -14.33 -2.97
N GLN A 79 -7.04 -14.03 -3.82
CA GLN A 79 -6.92 -14.21 -5.26
C GLN A 79 -5.81 -13.33 -5.87
N TYR A 80 -5.69 -12.09 -5.40
CA TYR A 80 -4.61 -11.19 -5.79
C TYR A 80 -3.24 -11.75 -5.41
N LEU A 81 -3.06 -12.17 -4.15
CA LEU A 81 -1.79 -12.74 -3.69
C LEU A 81 -1.39 -14.00 -4.49
N LEU A 82 -2.35 -14.89 -4.77
CA LEU A 82 -2.10 -16.06 -5.61
C LEU A 82 -1.73 -15.69 -7.06
N SER A 83 -2.18 -14.53 -7.56
CA SER A 83 -1.83 -14.07 -8.91
C SER A 83 -0.38 -13.59 -9.03
N LEU A 84 0.24 -13.16 -7.93
CA LEU A 84 1.64 -12.69 -7.91
C LEU A 84 2.67 -13.81 -8.10
N ILE A 85 2.28 -15.07 -7.80
CA ILE A 85 3.16 -16.24 -7.82
C ILE A 85 2.89 -17.20 -8.99
N LYS A 86 1.96 -16.83 -9.89
CA LYS A 86 1.72 -17.53 -11.15
C LYS A 86 2.78 -17.15 -12.17
#